data_AF-A0AAW1QN55-F1
#
_entry.id   AF-A0AAW1QN55-F1
#
_cell.length_a   1.000
_cell.length_b   1.000
_cell.length_c   1.000
_cell.angle_alpha   90.00
_cell.angle_beta   90.00
_cell.angle_gamma   90.00
#
_symmetry.space_group_name_H-M   'P 1'
#
loop_
_entity.id
_entity.type
_entity.pdbx_description
1 polymer ?
#
loop_
_entity_poly.entity_id
_entity_poly.type
_entity_poly.pdbx_seq_one_letter_code
_entity_poly.pdbx_strand_id
1 'polypeptide(L)'
;MMAELQPAVSFRGLQRARTTLEDFVCSYFPLHGLSVHQDLFLYLDVLVYVEGVVYSMDEENERATQAGKASLSGPLQGEQLLISILSQQQLLSDRISAELQQGREYWALERQLCAIMGHPGGNSKLRLDDIQRASWAKSFDYRVLNLLLYQLTHKAVDEGLMDFLRLDEHLVDIGDDLVDYEDDIMANSFNIFRGYVHLYGRDAELRLVEHITSCEEAHQKLLQQLPSSTQEKWQRRKKEASSVPGSEKWSFPQPILDEHAYRQASAGADDDALQDFKRLRQTSPE
;
A
#
# COMPACT_ATOMS: atom_id res chain seq x y z
N MET A 1 -11.33 3.20 -39.51
CA MET A 1 -11.12 2.23 -38.41
C MET A 1 -11.23 3.03 -37.13
N MET A 2 -12.39 2.98 -36.45
CA MET A 2 -12.51 3.65 -35.15
C MET A 2 -11.67 2.84 -34.17
N ALA A 3 -10.67 3.46 -33.55
CA ALA A 3 -9.97 2.83 -32.44
C ALA A 3 -11.03 2.47 -31.38
N GLU A 4 -11.10 1.21 -30.98
CA GLU A 4 -11.92 0.82 -29.83
C GLU A 4 -11.48 1.65 -28.63
N LEU A 5 -12.43 2.36 -28.01
CA LEU A 5 -12.23 3.05 -26.75
C LEU A 5 -11.95 1.98 -25.69
N GLN A 6 -10.67 1.76 -25.38
CA GLN A 6 -10.26 0.90 -24.28
C GLN A 6 -10.45 1.68 -22.97
N PRO A 7 -11.27 1.18 -22.02
CA PRO A 7 -11.51 1.88 -20.77
C PRO A 7 -10.22 1.90 -19.94
N ALA A 8 -9.74 3.11 -19.61
CA ALA A 8 -8.50 3.31 -18.86
C ALA A 8 -8.62 3.00 -17.36
N VAL A 9 -9.84 3.11 -16.80
CA VAL A 9 -10.14 2.89 -15.39
C VAL A 9 -11.40 2.04 -15.28
N SER A 10 -11.38 1.03 -14.42
CA SER A 10 -12.56 0.23 -14.13
C SER A 10 -13.47 0.94 -13.13
N PHE A 11 -14.79 0.67 -13.15
CA PHE A 11 -15.69 1.23 -12.14
C PHE A 11 -15.31 0.80 -10.72
N ARG A 12 -14.79 -0.42 -10.56
CA ARG A 12 -14.25 -0.92 -9.28
C ARG A 12 -13.04 -0.11 -8.84
N GLY A 13 -12.14 0.24 -9.77
CA GLY A 13 -11.00 1.11 -9.49
C GLY A 13 -11.42 2.48 -8.99
N LEU A 14 -12.48 3.07 -9.57
CA LEU A 14 -13.05 4.33 -9.06
C LEU A 14 -13.64 4.19 -7.64
N GLN A 15 -14.33 3.09 -7.37
CA GLN A 15 -14.89 2.84 -6.03
C GLN A 15 -13.82 2.68 -4.96
N ARG A 16 -12.70 2.05 -5.32
CA ARG A 16 -11.55 1.84 -4.43
C ARG A 16 -10.75 3.11 -4.22
N ALA A 17 -10.47 3.83 -5.31
CA ALA A 17 -9.83 5.13 -5.28
C ALA A 17 -10.52 6.09 -4.30
N ARG A 18 -11.85 6.04 -4.18
CA ARG A 18 -12.58 6.89 -3.23
C ARG A 18 -12.07 6.77 -1.79
N THR A 19 -11.78 5.57 -1.30
CA THR A 19 -11.35 5.36 0.09
C THR A 19 -9.93 5.87 0.28
N THR A 20 -9.01 5.56 -0.64
CA THR A 20 -7.65 6.11 -0.64
C THR A 20 -7.67 7.64 -0.69
N LEU A 21 -8.49 8.21 -1.56
CA LEU A 21 -8.61 9.66 -1.70
C LEU A 21 -9.17 10.32 -0.45
N GLU A 22 -10.13 9.71 0.24
CA GLU A 22 -10.67 10.28 1.48
C GLU A 22 -9.56 10.44 2.52
N ASP A 23 -8.75 9.40 2.73
CA ASP A 23 -7.60 9.48 3.63
C ASP A 23 -6.56 10.48 3.11
N PHE A 24 -6.16 10.37 1.84
CA PHE A 24 -5.16 11.23 1.23
C PHE A 24 -5.53 12.71 1.34
N VAL A 25 -6.76 13.12 1.00
CA VAL A 25 -7.13 14.54 1.04
C VAL A 25 -7.24 15.04 2.48
N CYS A 26 -7.67 14.21 3.43
CA CYS A 26 -7.68 14.60 4.84
C CYS A 26 -6.26 14.76 5.41
N SER A 27 -5.31 13.95 4.93
CA SER A 27 -3.92 13.95 5.40
C SER A 27 -3.06 15.02 4.71
N TYR A 28 -3.14 15.15 3.38
CA TYR A 28 -2.21 15.95 2.58
C TYR A 28 -2.71 17.36 2.29
N PHE A 29 -4.02 17.59 2.10
CA PHE A 29 -4.51 18.94 1.78
C PHE A 29 -4.12 19.98 2.83
N PRO A 30 -4.27 19.73 4.15
CA PRO A 30 -3.84 20.69 5.16
C PRO A 30 -2.36 21.04 5.06
N LEU A 31 -1.50 20.08 4.72
CA LEU A 31 -0.05 20.27 4.57
C LEU A 31 0.25 21.18 3.36
N HIS A 32 -0.56 21.09 2.31
CA HIS A 32 -0.53 21.99 1.15
C HIS A 32 -1.27 23.32 1.35
N GLY A 33 -1.89 23.54 2.52
CA GLY A 33 -2.71 24.72 2.79
C GLY A 33 -4.03 24.74 2.01
N LEU A 34 -4.50 23.56 1.60
CA LEU A 34 -5.78 23.34 0.95
C LEU A 34 -6.84 22.91 1.98
N SER A 35 -8.10 23.15 1.66
CA SER A 35 -9.28 22.75 2.41
C SER A 35 -10.03 21.67 1.65
N VAL A 36 -10.31 20.53 2.29
CA VAL A 36 -11.09 19.44 1.68
C VAL A 36 -12.44 19.95 1.17
N HIS A 37 -13.12 20.80 1.93
CA HIS A 37 -14.45 21.30 1.56
C HIS A 37 -14.45 22.29 0.39
N GLN A 38 -13.35 23.02 0.17
CA GLN A 38 -13.28 24.08 -0.83
C GLN A 38 -12.54 23.63 -2.09
N ASP A 39 -11.47 22.84 -1.92
CA ASP A 39 -10.51 22.58 -2.98
C ASP A 39 -10.62 21.17 -3.57
N LEU A 40 -11.33 20.23 -2.92
CA LEU A 40 -11.41 18.84 -3.39
C LEU A 40 -11.85 18.76 -4.86
N PHE A 41 -12.94 19.44 -5.20
CA PHE A 41 -13.50 19.40 -6.55
C PHE A 41 -12.64 20.13 -7.60
N LEU A 42 -11.65 20.94 -7.19
CA LEU A 42 -10.70 21.57 -8.13
C LEU A 42 -9.70 20.57 -8.68
N TYR A 43 -9.39 19.52 -7.92
CA TYR A 43 -8.33 18.56 -8.23
C TYR A 43 -8.85 17.11 -8.33
N LEU A 44 -10.14 16.90 -8.07
CA LEU A 44 -10.75 15.57 -7.94
C LEU A 44 -10.54 14.71 -9.19
N ASP A 45 -10.68 15.28 -10.38
CA ASP A 45 -10.57 14.55 -11.65
C ASP A 45 -9.17 13.96 -11.86
N VAL A 46 -8.11 14.74 -11.60
CA VAL A 46 -6.72 14.26 -11.68
C VAL A 46 -6.46 13.22 -10.60
N LEU A 47 -6.83 13.52 -9.35
CA LEU A 47 -6.54 12.64 -8.21
C LEU A 47 -7.26 11.29 -8.36
N VAL A 48 -8.56 11.29 -8.72
CA VAL A 48 -9.34 10.06 -8.91
C VAL A 48 -8.92 9.27 -10.14
N TYR A 49 -8.50 9.96 -11.19
CA TYR A 49 -8.01 9.29 -12.39
C TYR A 49 -6.71 8.55 -12.08
N VAL A 50 -5.73 9.24 -11.50
CA VAL A 50 -4.42 8.67 -11.17
C VAL A 50 -4.56 7.47 -10.24
N GLU A 51 -5.27 7.65 -9.12
CA GLU A 51 -5.50 6.58 -8.16
C GLU A 51 -6.27 5.40 -8.77
N GLY A 52 -7.31 5.67 -9.56
CA GLY A 52 -8.08 4.61 -10.21
C GLY A 52 -7.27 3.80 -11.23
N VAL A 53 -6.33 4.44 -11.94
CA VAL A 53 -5.39 3.76 -12.84
C VAL A 53 -4.36 2.94 -12.07
N VAL A 54 -3.79 3.51 -11.00
CA VAL A 54 -2.83 2.81 -10.11
C VAL A 54 -3.46 1.55 -9.54
N TYR A 55 -4.65 1.65 -8.95
CA TYR A 55 -5.36 0.50 -8.43
C TYR A 55 -5.64 -0.57 -9.50
N SER A 56 -5.94 -0.16 -10.74
CA SER A 56 -6.15 -1.12 -11.83
C SER A 56 -4.87 -1.88 -12.19
N MET A 57 -3.70 -1.24 -12.02
CA MET A 57 -2.39 -1.87 -12.16
C MET A 57 -2.07 -2.80 -10.98
N ASP A 58 -2.42 -2.42 -9.74
CA ASP A 58 -2.31 -3.29 -8.57
C ASP A 58 -3.10 -4.58 -8.78
N GLU A 59 -4.36 -4.50 -9.23
CA GLU A 59 -5.18 -5.69 -9.49
C GLU A 59 -4.61 -6.58 -10.61
N GLU A 60 -3.95 -5.99 -11.61
CA GLU A 60 -3.24 -6.78 -12.64
C GLU A 60 -2.02 -7.49 -12.05
N ASN A 61 -1.27 -6.80 -11.20
CA ASN A 61 -0.13 -7.34 -10.51
C ASN A 61 -0.51 -8.46 -9.51
N GLU A 62 -1.51 -8.25 -8.65
CA GLU A 62 -2.02 -9.25 -7.71
C GLU A 62 -2.46 -10.53 -8.44
N ARG A 63 -3.21 -10.39 -9.54
CA ARG A 63 -3.61 -11.53 -10.37
C ARG A 63 -2.41 -12.29 -10.95
N ALA A 64 -1.34 -11.58 -11.30
CA ALA A 64 -0.11 -12.20 -11.77
C ALA A 64 0.64 -12.93 -10.64
N THR A 65 0.72 -12.33 -9.45
CA THR A 65 1.28 -12.94 -8.24
C THR A 65 0.54 -14.22 -7.87
N GLN A 66 -0.80 -14.19 -7.85
CA GLN A 66 -1.65 -15.35 -7.57
C GLN A 66 -1.52 -16.45 -8.64
N ALA A 67 -1.29 -16.06 -9.90
CA ALA A 67 -1.00 -17.01 -10.98
C ALA A 67 0.44 -17.57 -10.94
N GLY A 68 1.24 -17.22 -9.94
CA GLY A 68 2.63 -17.66 -9.79
C GLY A 68 3.59 -17.05 -10.82
N LYS A 69 3.22 -15.93 -11.45
CA LYS A 69 4.08 -15.25 -12.42
C LYS A 69 5.06 -14.35 -11.68
N ALA A 70 6.34 -14.72 -11.71
CA ALA A 70 7.41 -13.88 -11.17
C ALA A 70 7.65 -12.58 -11.98
N SER A 71 7.12 -12.48 -13.21
CA SER A 71 7.31 -11.34 -14.09
C SER A 71 6.13 -11.15 -15.04
N LEU A 72 5.89 -9.91 -15.46
CA LEU A 72 4.90 -9.53 -16.47
C LEU A 72 5.57 -9.36 -17.84
N SER A 73 4.85 -9.72 -18.89
CA SER A 73 5.31 -9.53 -20.26
C SER A 73 5.01 -8.11 -20.74
N GLY A 74 5.99 -7.22 -20.61
CA GLY A 74 5.92 -5.86 -21.12
C GLY A 74 5.42 -4.81 -20.12
N PRO A 75 5.43 -3.52 -20.52
CA PRO A 75 4.94 -2.42 -19.69
C PRO A 75 3.44 -2.53 -19.41
N LEU A 76 3.03 -2.15 -18.21
CA LEU A 76 1.63 -2.08 -17.82
C LEU A 76 0.90 -1.05 -18.68
N GLN A 77 -0.27 -1.42 -19.20
CA GLN A 77 -1.05 -0.51 -20.05
C GLN A 77 -1.48 0.75 -19.27
N GLY A 78 -1.86 0.58 -18.00
CA GLY A 78 -2.26 1.68 -17.12
C GLY A 78 -1.17 2.74 -16.98
N GLU A 79 0.09 2.31 -16.87
CA GLU A 79 1.22 3.22 -16.72
C GLU A 79 1.45 4.09 -17.95
N GLN A 80 1.36 3.51 -19.15
CA GLN A 80 1.49 4.26 -20.39
C GLN A 80 0.38 5.31 -20.53
N LEU A 81 -0.85 4.94 -20.14
CA LEU A 81 -2.00 5.86 -20.13
C LEU A 81 -1.77 7.01 -19.15
N LEU A 82 -1.31 6.69 -17.94
CA LEU A 82 -1.02 7.66 -16.89
C LEU A 82 0.08 8.64 -17.33
N ILE A 83 1.20 8.15 -17.85
CA ILE A 83 2.29 8.98 -18.40
C ILE A 83 1.78 9.90 -19.51
N SER A 84 0.99 9.35 -20.44
CA SER A 84 0.44 10.11 -21.57
C SER A 84 -0.46 11.25 -21.10
N ILE A 85 -1.39 10.98 -20.18
CA ILE A 85 -2.33 11.98 -19.67
C ILE A 85 -1.62 13.02 -18.82
N LEU A 86 -0.75 12.63 -17.89
CA LEU A 86 0.02 13.59 -17.10
C LEU A 86 0.90 14.47 -17.98
N SER A 87 1.46 13.93 -19.06
CA SER A 87 2.23 14.74 -20.04
C SER A 87 1.33 15.75 -20.76
N GLN A 88 0.15 15.32 -21.23
CA GLN A 88 -0.81 16.20 -21.92
C GLN A 88 -1.32 17.32 -21.02
N GLN A 89 -1.51 17.04 -19.74
CA GLN A 89 -1.92 18.02 -18.73
C GLN A 89 -0.75 18.85 -18.18
N GLN A 90 0.48 18.65 -18.67
CA GLN A 90 1.70 19.32 -18.19
C GLN A 90 1.96 19.08 -16.68
N LEU A 91 1.53 17.94 -16.16
CA LEU A 91 1.70 17.53 -14.77
C LEU A 91 2.84 16.52 -14.60
N LEU A 92 3.31 15.86 -15.67
CA LEU A 92 4.41 14.92 -15.57
C LEU A 92 5.73 15.64 -15.30
N SER A 93 6.40 15.26 -14.21
CA SER A 93 7.74 15.71 -13.85
C SER A 93 8.71 14.54 -13.75
N ASP A 94 10.01 14.81 -13.72
CA ASP A 94 11.04 13.80 -13.46
C ASP A 94 10.83 13.10 -12.11
N ARG A 95 10.36 13.85 -11.09
CA ARG A 95 10.04 13.29 -9.77
C ARG A 95 8.85 12.35 -9.81
N ILE A 96 7.77 12.71 -10.49
CA ILE A 96 6.61 11.81 -10.67
C ILE A 96 7.03 10.56 -11.45
N SER A 97 7.84 10.72 -12.50
CA SER A 97 8.36 9.60 -13.28
C SER A 97 9.22 8.64 -12.44
N ALA A 98 10.00 9.18 -11.49
CA ALA A 98 10.79 8.39 -10.55
C ALA A 98 9.92 7.63 -9.54
N GLU A 99 8.84 8.23 -9.02
CA GLU A 99 7.91 7.52 -8.12
C GLU A 99 7.13 6.41 -8.85
N LEU A 100 6.72 6.63 -10.11
CA LEU A 100 6.12 5.56 -10.93
C LEU A 100 7.11 4.41 -11.19
N GLN A 101 8.40 4.73 -11.38
CA GLN A 101 9.44 3.70 -11.48
C GLN A 101 9.62 2.93 -10.16
N GLN A 102 9.46 3.57 -9.00
CA GLN A 102 9.44 2.87 -7.72
C GLN A 102 8.22 1.93 -7.61
N GLY A 103 7.03 2.34 -8.08
CA GLY A 103 5.88 1.44 -8.16
C GLY A 103 6.13 0.20 -9.02
N ARG A 104 6.80 0.36 -10.18
CA ARG A 104 7.26 -0.78 -10.99
C ARG A 104 8.19 -1.73 -10.24
N GLU A 105 9.11 -1.16 -9.47
CA GLU A 105 10.05 -1.92 -8.65
C GLU A 105 9.32 -2.66 -7.53
N TYR A 106 8.38 -2.01 -6.84
CA TYR A 106 7.52 -2.60 -5.83
C TYR A 106 6.81 -3.84 -6.36
N TRP A 107 6.03 -3.71 -7.43
CA TRP A 107 5.30 -4.84 -8.02
C TRP A 107 6.22 -5.99 -8.46
N ALA A 108 7.42 -5.68 -8.96
CA ALA A 108 8.39 -6.71 -9.31
C ALA A 108 8.92 -7.46 -8.08
N LEU A 109 9.27 -6.73 -7.02
CA LEU A 109 9.71 -7.31 -5.76
C LEU A 109 8.60 -8.11 -5.10
N GLU A 110 7.37 -7.61 -5.05
CA GLU A 110 6.21 -8.33 -4.50
C GLU A 110 6.02 -9.68 -5.19
N ARG A 111 5.94 -9.72 -6.52
CA ARG A 111 5.83 -10.99 -7.26
C ARG A 111 6.96 -11.95 -6.93
N GLN A 112 8.20 -11.45 -6.87
CA GLN A 112 9.37 -12.25 -6.56
C GLN A 112 9.34 -12.80 -5.13
N LEU A 113 9.05 -11.94 -4.15
CA LEU A 113 9.02 -12.27 -2.73
C LEU A 113 7.90 -13.25 -2.43
N CYS A 114 6.69 -13.02 -2.95
CA CYS A 114 5.55 -13.92 -2.78
C CYS A 114 5.78 -15.27 -3.48
N ALA A 115 6.43 -15.31 -4.63
CA ALA A 115 6.84 -16.57 -5.26
C ALA A 115 7.85 -17.34 -4.40
N ILE A 116 8.80 -16.64 -3.78
CA ILE A 116 9.80 -17.25 -2.89
C ILE A 116 9.13 -17.77 -1.61
N MET A 117 8.33 -16.94 -0.93
CA MET A 117 7.68 -17.27 0.34
C MET A 117 6.60 -18.34 0.17
N GLY A 118 5.87 -18.33 -0.95
CA GLY A 118 4.85 -19.33 -1.27
C GLY A 118 5.38 -20.73 -1.62
N HIS A 119 6.69 -20.90 -1.81
CA HIS A 119 7.29 -22.20 -2.15
C HIS A 119 8.05 -22.83 -0.96
N PRO A 120 7.78 -24.11 -0.63
CA PRO A 120 8.54 -24.84 0.38
C PRO A 120 10.05 -24.82 0.09
N GLY A 121 10.86 -24.35 1.04
CA GLY A 121 12.32 -24.23 0.90
C GLY A 121 12.82 -22.98 0.17
N GLY A 122 11.92 -22.06 -0.22
CA GLY A 122 12.27 -20.80 -0.87
C GLY A 122 13.09 -19.84 0.00
N ASN A 123 12.97 -19.94 1.33
CA ASN A 123 13.58 -19.00 2.30
C ASN A 123 15.09 -18.79 2.09
N SER A 124 15.82 -19.77 1.55
CA SER A 124 17.25 -19.65 1.24
C SER A 124 17.61 -18.56 0.21
N LYS A 125 16.63 -18.12 -0.59
CA LYS A 125 16.78 -17.06 -1.61
C LYS A 125 16.28 -15.70 -1.12
N LEU A 126 15.62 -15.66 0.04
CA LEU A 126 15.04 -14.45 0.60
C LEU A 126 16.15 -13.55 1.17
N ARG A 127 16.04 -12.25 0.94
CA ARG A 127 17.01 -11.25 1.43
C ARG A 127 16.27 -10.15 2.15
N LEU A 128 16.82 -9.70 3.28
CA LEU A 128 16.26 -8.59 4.04
C LEU A 128 16.16 -7.31 3.18
N ASP A 129 17.19 -7.04 2.37
CA ASP A 129 17.24 -5.87 1.48
C ASP A 129 16.06 -5.83 0.51
N ASP A 130 15.71 -6.97 -0.10
CA ASP A 130 14.58 -7.04 -1.04
C ASP A 130 13.23 -6.81 -0.32
N ILE A 131 13.05 -7.36 0.89
CA ILE A 131 11.84 -7.13 1.72
C ILE A 131 11.72 -5.65 2.11
N GLN A 132 12.81 -5.05 2.58
CA GLN A 132 12.82 -3.66 2.99
C GLN A 132 12.58 -2.74 1.79
N ARG A 133 13.21 -3.00 0.64
CA ARG A 133 12.99 -2.23 -0.60
C ARG A 133 11.54 -2.30 -1.07
N ALA A 134 10.91 -3.47 -1.01
CA ALA A 134 9.49 -3.61 -1.32
C ALA A 134 8.64 -2.76 -0.39
N SER A 135 8.84 -2.88 0.93
CA SER A 135 8.10 -2.11 1.92
C SER A 135 8.25 -0.59 1.75
N TRP A 136 9.47 -0.09 1.51
CA TRP A 136 9.72 1.34 1.24
C TRP A 136 9.11 1.87 -0.07
N ALA A 137 8.84 0.97 -1.02
CA ALA A 137 8.29 1.30 -2.32
C ALA A 137 6.75 1.21 -2.38
N LYS A 138 6.10 0.61 -1.37
CA LYS A 138 4.67 0.27 -1.34
C LYS A 138 3.75 1.47 -1.60
N SER A 139 3.91 2.55 -0.85
CA SER A 139 3.08 3.77 -0.93
C SER A 139 3.57 4.81 -1.97
N PHE A 140 4.06 4.34 -3.12
CA PHE A 140 4.49 5.24 -4.21
C PHE A 140 3.35 6.07 -4.80
N ASP A 141 2.12 5.57 -4.73
CA ASP A 141 0.87 6.17 -5.18
C ASP A 141 0.57 7.46 -4.40
N TYR A 142 0.66 7.42 -3.06
CA TYR A 142 0.57 8.60 -2.19
C TYR A 142 1.62 9.65 -2.56
N ARG A 143 2.86 9.22 -2.85
CA ARG A 143 3.94 10.13 -3.27
C ARG A 143 3.67 10.75 -4.64
N VAL A 144 3.11 10.00 -5.59
CA VAL A 144 2.66 10.54 -6.89
C VAL A 144 1.55 11.56 -6.67
N LEU A 145 0.51 11.24 -5.87
CA LEU A 145 -0.59 12.16 -5.57
C LEU A 145 -0.09 13.44 -4.88
N ASN A 146 0.85 13.32 -3.94
CA ASN A 146 1.47 14.45 -3.25
C ASN A 146 2.24 15.37 -4.22
N LEU A 147 3.06 14.79 -5.11
CA LEU A 147 3.77 15.53 -6.14
C LEU A 147 2.81 16.22 -7.12
N LEU A 148 1.68 15.61 -7.44
CA LEU A 148 0.64 16.23 -8.25
C LEU A 148 0.04 17.45 -7.57
N LEU A 149 -0.17 17.45 -6.25
CA LEU A 149 -0.62 18.65 -5.53
C LEU A 149 0.37 19.82 -5.68
N TYR A 150 1.68 19.57 -5.64
CA TYR A 150 2.67 20.63 -5.93
C TYR A 150 2.52 21.19 -7.35
N GLN A 151 2.33 20.33 -8.36
CA GLN A 151 2.14 20.76 -9.75
C GLN A 151 0.82 21.54 -9.93
N LEU A 152 -0.29 21.01 -9.41
CA LEU A 152 -1.63 21.59 -9.51
C LEU A 152 -1.76 22.92 -8.76
N THR A 153 -0.97 23.13 -7.71
CA THR A 153 -0.94 24.38 -6.95
C THR A 153 0.20 25.32 -7.37
N HIS A 154 0.99 24.93 -8.38
CA HIS A 154 2.16 25.65 -8.88
C HIS A 154 3.17 26.02 -7.78
N LYS A 155 3.37 25.12 -6.81
CA LYS A 155 4.33 25.27 -5.71
C LYS A 155 5.60 24.47 -6.00
N ALA A 156 6.74 24.99 -5.53
CA ALA A 156 7.96 24.21 -5.49
C ALA A 156 7.79 23.03 -4.52
N VAL A 157 8.36 21.88 -4.86
CA VAL A 157 8.37 20.70 -3.99
C VAL A 157 9.14 21.02 -2.72
N ASP A 158 8.52 20.76 -1.56
CA ASP A 158 9.19 20.84 -0.27
C ASP A 158 9.85 19.48 0.02
N GLU A 159 11.14 19.38 -0.25
CA GLU A 159 11.90 18.14 -0.08
C GLU A 159 11.93 17.67 1.38
N GLY A 160 11.95 18.60 2.34
CA GLY A 160 11.92 18.23 3.76
C GLY A 160 10.59 17.59 4.15
N LEU A 161 9.48 18.11 3.61
CA LEU A 161 8.17 17.49 3.79
C LEU A 161 8.06 16.15 3.06
N MET A 162 8.62 16.02 1.85
CA MET A 162 8.65 14.75 1.11
C MET A 162 9.42 13.66 1.88
N ASP A 163 10.60 13.98 2.40
CA ASP A 163 11.41 13.03 3.18
C ASP A 163 10.69 12.60 4.45
N PHE A 164 10.04 13.54 5.14
CA PHE A 164 9.24 13.24 6.33
C PHE A 164 8.07 12.31 6.00
N LEU A 165 7.26 12.66 4.99
CA LEU A 165 6.07 11.89 4.63
C LEU A 165 6.42 10.50 4.11
N ARG A 166 7.51 10.36 3.35
CA ARG A 166 8.00 9.05 2.90
C ARG A 166 8.25 8.07 4.06
N LEU A 167 8.78 8.57 5.18
CA LEU A 167 9.02 7.76 6.37
C LEU A 167 7.77 7.59 7.24
N ASP A 168 6.88 8.58 7.27
CA ASP A 168 5.55 8.48 7.91
C ASP A 168 4.70 7.38 7.23
N GLU A 169 4.60 7.43 5.90
CA GLU A 169 3.96 6.43 5.04
C GLU A 169 4.52 5.02 5.31
N HIS A 170 5.85 4.87 5.35
CA HIS A 170 6.50 3.58 5.64
C HIS A 170 6.12 3.01 7.02
N LEU A 171 5.98 3.86 8.04
CA LEU A 171 5.53 3.42 9.37
C LEU A 171 4.04 3.03 9.34
N VAL A 172 3.20 3.79 8.63
CA VAL A 172 1.78 3.43 8.44
C VAL A 172 1.65 2.08 7.74
N ASP A 173 2.41 1.85 6.66
CA ASP A 173 2.42 0.58 5.92
C ASP A 173 2.83 -0.62 6.79
N ILE A 174 3.81 -0.45 7.70
CA ILE A 174 4.16 -1.51 8.67
C ILE A 174 2.98 -1.77 9.61
N GLY A 175 2.26 -0.72 10.01
CA GLY A 175 1.09 -0.82 10.88
C GLY A 175 -0.02 -1.64 10.23
N ASP A 176 -0.34 -1.30 8.98
CA ASP A 176 -1.33 -2.01 8.17
C ASP A 176 -0.92 -3.47 7.95
N ASP A 177 0.36 -3.73 7.61
CA ASP A 177 0.88 -5.09 7.47
C ASP A 177 0.74 -5.93 8.76
N LEU A 178 0.86 -5.33 9.95
CA LEU A 178 0.65 -6.07 11.20
C LEU A 178 -0.82 -6.40 11.44
N VAL A 179 -1.74 -5.53 10.99
CA VAL A 179 -3.19 -5.76 11.10
C VAL A 179 -3.65 -6.81 10.08
N ASP A 180 -3.17 -6.71 8.83
CA ASP A 180 -3.61 -7.54 7.71
C ASP A 180 -2.81 -8.84 7.56
N TYR A 181 -1.86 -9.11 8.46
CA TYR A 181 -0.90 -10.22 8.39
C TYR A 181 -1.49 -11.59 8.03
N GLU A 182 -2.58 -11.97 8.69
CA GLU A 182 -3.21 -13.28 8.46
C GLU A 182 -3.88 -13.35 7.09
N ASP A 183 -4.59 -12.29 6.70
CA ASP A 183 -5.26 -12.17 5.40
C ASP A 183 -4.24 -12.14 4.26
N ASP A 184 -3.12 -11.43 4.43
CA ASP A 184 -2.02 -11.39 3.47
C ASP A 184 -1.37 -12.76 3.26
N ILE A 185 -1.19 -13.53 4.34
CA ILE A 185 -0.70 -14.91 4.23
C ILE A 185 -1.70 -15.75 3.44
N MET A 186 -3.01 -15.64 3.72
CA MET A 186 -4.04 -16.37 2.99
C MET A 186 -4.07 -16.01 1.50
N ALA A 187 -3.91 -14.72 1.17
CA ALA A 187 -3.91 -14.22 -0.19
C ALA A 187 -2.57 -14.43 -0.94
N ASN A 188 -1.51 -14.86 -0.23
CA ASN A 188 -0.13 -14.84 -0.73
C ASN A 188 0.32 -13.44 -1.19
N SER A 189 -0.06 -12.42 -0.42
CA SER A 189 0.31 -11.02 -0.61
C SER A 189 1.65 -10.70 0.06
N PHE A 190 2.31 -9.62 -0.39
CA PHE A 190 3.51 -9.15 0.27
C PHE A 190 3.15 -8.47 1.59
N ASN A 191 3.92 -8.80 2.63
CA ASN A 191 3.75 -8.26 3.97
C ASN A 191 5.13 -8.25 4.63
N ILE A 192 5.54 -7.13 5.23
CA ILE A 192 6.87 -6.99 5.80
C ILE A 192 7.08 -7.96 6.97
N PHE A 193 6.09 -8.13 7.85
CA PHE A 193 6.21 -9.04 9.00
C PHE A 193 6.32 -10.49 8.53
N ARG A 194 5.54 -10.88 7.53
CA ARG A 194 5.67 -12.17 6.83
C ARG A 194 7.10 -12.40 6.32
N GLY A 195 7.68 -11.42 5.65
CA GLY A 195 9.08 -11.48 5.20
C GLY A 195 10.06 -11.71 6.36
N TYR A 196 9.86 -11.02 7.49
CA TYR A 196 10.69 -11.20 8.69
C TYR A 196 10.50 -12.58 9.34
N VAL A 197 9.28 -13.12 9.36
CA VAL A 197 9.00 -14.48 9.85
C VAL A 197 9.73 -15.53 9.00
N HIS A 198 9.74 -15.38 7.67
CA HIS A 198 10.50 -16.28 6.80
C HIS A 198 12.02 -16.21 7.01
N LEU A 199 12.56 -15.03 7.36
CA LEU A 199 14.01 -14.84 7.60
C LEU A 199 14.46 -15.26 9.00
N TYR A 200 13.67 -14.93 10.02
CA TYR A 200 14.09 -14.97 11.43
C TYR A 200 13.24 -15.93 12.27
N GLY A 201 12.17 -16.49 11.73
CA GLY A 201 11.27 -17.38 12.45
C GLY A 201 10.69 -16.70 13.68
N ARG A 202 10.95 -17.27 14.86
CA ARG A 202 10.43 -16.76 16.14
C ARG A 202 11.03 -15.43 16.58
N ASP A 203 12.19 -15.05 16.02
CA ASP A 203 12.85 -13.78 16.35
C ASP A 203 12.34 -12.62 15.47
N ALA A 204 11.38 -12.86 14.57
CA ALA A 204 10.89 -11.86 13.62
C ALA A 204 10.33 -10.61 14.29
N GLU A 205 9.55 -10.76 15.36
CA GLU A 205 9.00 -9.62 16.12
C GLU A 205 10.13 -8.74 16.67
N LEU A 206 11.12 -9.34 17.33
CA LEU A 206 12.27 -8.61 17.88
C LEU A 206 13.01 -7.84 16.78
N ARG A 207 13.25 -8.48 15.62
CA ARG A 207 13.93 -7.86 14.48
C ARG A 207 13.13 -6.73 13.84
N LEU A 208 11.81 -6.89 13.73
CA LEU A 208 10.98 -5.83 13.16
C LEU A 208 10.83 -4.66 14.13
N VAL A 209 10.78 -4.91 15.45
CA VAL A 209 10.80 -3.85 16.48
C VAL A 209 12.11 -3.04 16.43
N GLU A 210 13.27 -3.69 16.25
CA GLU A 210 14.56 -3.00 16.04
C GLU A 210 14.49 -2.05 14.83
N HIS A 211 13.91 -2.51 13.72
CA HIS A 211 13.72 -1.70 12.51
C HIS A 211 12.74 -0.54 12.71
N ILE A 212 11.56 -0.80 13.29
CA ILE A 212 10.55 0.21 13.62
C ILE A 212 11.14 1.30 14.52
N THR A 213 11.89 0.91 15.57
CA THR A 213 12.51 1.86 16.50
C THR A 213 13.45 2.81 15.77
N SER A 214 14.30 2.29 14.88
CA SER A 214 15.18 3.11 14.06
C SER A 214 14.42 4.07 13.14
N CYS A 215 13.31 3.61 12.56
CA CYS A 215 12.43 4.43 11.74
C CYS A 215 11.74 5.53 12.55
N GLU A 216 11.20 5.23 13.72
CA GLU A 216 10.55 6.21 14.62
C GLU A 216 11.54 7.29 15.09
N GLU A 217 12.79 6.91 15.41
CA GLU A 217 13.84 7.88 15.76
C GLU A 217 14.18 8.82 14.60
N ALA A 218 14.27 8.29 13.37
CA ALA A 218 14.50 9.08 12.17
C ALA A 218 13.30 9.98 11.85
N HIS A 219 12.09 9.46 12.02
CA HIS A 219 10.83 10.17 11.81
C HIS A 219 10.73 11.38 12.73
N GLN A 220 11.03 11.19 14.01
CA GLN A 220 11.03 12.27 14.99
C GLN A 220 12.08 13.35 14.66
N LYS A 221 13.25 12.97 14.15
CA LYS A 221 14.28 13.92 13.70
C LYS A 221 13.82 14.74 12.49
N LEU A 222 13.13 14.12 11.53
CA LEU A 222 12.58 14.82 10.37
C LEU A 222 11.43 15.75 10.78
N LEU A 223 10.51 15.28 11.62
CA LEU A 223 9.40 16.09 12.13
C LEU A 223 9.87 17.39 12.80
N GLN A 224 10.94 17.31 13.61
CA GLN A 224 11.50 18.47 14.30
C GLN A 224 12.11 19.52 13.37
N GLN A 225 12.48 19.14 12.14
CA GLN A 225 13.03 20.05 11.13
C GLN A 225 11.94 20.77 10.35
N LEU A 226 10.70 20.27 10.37
CA LEU A 226 9.58 20.90 9.69
C LEU A 226 9.10 22.17 10.41
N PRO A 227 8.46 23.12 9.71
CA PRO A 227 7.82 24.27 10.34
C PRO A 227 6.79 23.85 11.40
N SER A 228 6.70 24.58 12.51
CA SER A 228 5.77 24.27 13.61
C SER A 228 4.31 24.15 13.15
N SER A 229 3.89 24.99 12.20
CA SER A 229 2.55 24.92 11.62
C SER A 229 2.28 23.61 10.86
N THR A 230 3.30 23.03 10.23
CA THR A 230 3.23 21.72 9.56
C THR A 230 3.15 20.60 10.59
N GLN A 231 3.99 20.66 11.63
CA GLN A 231 3.97 19.70 12.74
C GLN A 231 2.59 19.64 13.41
N GLU A 232 1.99 20.81 13.70
CA GLU A 232 0.66 20.89 14.31
C GLU A 232 -0.44 20.27 13.45
N LYS A 233 -0.39 20.47 12.13
CA LYS A 233 -1.35 19.87 11.18
C LYS A 233 -1.22 18.36 11.14
N TRP A 234 0.00 17.84 11.03
CA TRP A 234 0.26 16.41 11.05
C TRP A 234 -0.18 15.78 12.38
N GLN A 235 0.18 16.38 13.53
CA GLN A 235 -0.24 15.88 14.85
C GLN A 235 -1.76 15.87 15.02
N ARG A 236 -2.47 16.87 14.47
CA ARG A 236 -3.93 16.91 14.47
C ARG A 236 -4.49 15.74 13.66
N ARG A 237 -4.02 15.55 12.42
CA ARG A 237 -4.45 14.43 11.57
C ARG A 237 -4.20 13.09 12.23
N LYS A 238 -3.02 12.88 12.83
CA LYS A 238 -2.67 11.67 13.56
C LYS A 238 -3.69 11.37 14.67
N LYS A 239 -4.07 12.37 15.48
CA LYS A 239 -5.10 12.20 16.52
C LYS A 239 -6.48 11.86 15.96
N GLU A 240 -6.86 12.45 14.83
CA GLU A 240 -8.13 12.16 14.16
C GLU A 240 -8.17 10.73 13.61
N ALA A 241 -7.06 10.27 13.02
CA ALA A 241 -6.88 8.90 12.55
C ALA A 241 -6.87 7.88 13.71
N SER A 242 -6.25 8.23 14.84
CA SER A 242 -6.12 7.37 16.02
C SER A 242 -7.36 7.34 16.94
N SER A 243 -8.55 7.67 16.43
CA SER A 243 -9.79 7.76 17.24
C SER A 243 -10.33 6.41 17.75
N VAL A 244 -9.70 5.29 17.36
CA VAL A 244 -9.97 3.95 17.91
C VAL A 244 -8.98 3.64 19.04
N PRO A 245 -9.46 3.27 20.26
CA PRO A 245 -8.59 2.86 21.36
C PRO A 245 -7.65 1.71 20.95
N GLY A 246 -6.33 1.91 21.10
CA GLY A 246 -5.31 0.90 20.75
C GLY A 246 -4.49 1.22 19.50
N SER A 247 -4.93 2.16 18.66
CA SER A 247 -4.24 2.60 17.43
C SER A 247 -2.87 3.28 17.64
N GLU A 248 -2.51 3.61 18.88
CA GLU A 248 -1.22 4.23 19.22
C GLU A 248 -0.12 3.22 19.57
N LYS A 249 -0.42 1.91 19.54
CA LYS A 249 0.54 0.87 19.90
C LYS A 249 0.66 -0.17 18.79
N TRP A 250 1.91 -0.55 18.50
CA TRP A 250 2.21 -1.71 17.67
C TRP A 250 1.63 -2.97 18.30
N SER A 251 0.77 -3.67 17.56
CA SER A 251 0.17 -4.94 17.98
C SER A 251 0.65 -6.04 17.05
N PHE A 252 1.57 -6.87 17.53
CA PHE A 252 2.12 -7.96 16.73
C PHE A 252 1.19 -9.19 16.75
N PRO A 253 0.82 -9.73 15.58
CA PRO A 253 0.14 -11.02 15.52
C PRO A 253 1.11 -12.15 15.85
N GLN A 254 0.57 -13.35 16.15
CA GLN A 254 1.41 -14.52 16.38
C GLN A 254 2.10 -14.94 15.07
N PRO A 255 3.42 -15.18 15.06
CA PRO A 255 4.13 -15.52 13.84
C PRO A 255 3.70 -16.91 13.32
N ILE A 256 3.27 -16.96 12.06
CA ILE A 256 2.90 -18.18 11.36
C ILE A 256 4.16 -18.81 10.76
N LEU A 257 4.69 -19.83 11.43
CA LEU A 257 5.95 -20.50 11.03
C LEU A 257 5.77 -21.53 9.90
N ASP A 258 4.55 -22.02 9.70
CA ASP A 258 4.19 -22.94 8.63
C ASP A 258 2.92 -22.43 7.93
N GLU A 259 3.12 -21.60 6.90
CA GLU A 259 2.01 -21.02 6.15
C GLU A 259 1.22 -22.08 5.38
N HIS A 260 1.83 -23.20 4.99
CA HIS A 260 1.12 -24.25 4.27
C HIS A 260 0.14 -24.96 5.21
N ALA A 261 0.59 -25.33 6.41
CA ALA A 261 -0.29 -25.88 7.43
C ALA A 261 -1.39 -24.88 7.84
N TYR A 262 -1.06 -23.60 7.96
CA TYR A 262 -2.03 -22.54 8.28
C TYR A 262 -3.12 -22.44 7.20
N ARG A 263 -2.74 -22.31 5.92
CA ARG A 263 -3.69 -22.24 4.79
C ARG A 263 -4.58 -23.49 4.71
N GLN A 264 -4.02 -24.68 4.95
CA GLN A 264 -4.79 -25.93 4.96
C GLN A 264 -5.81 -25.98 6.11
N ALA A 265 -5.43 -25.52 7.31
CA ALA A 265 -6.33 -25.48 8.45
C ALA A 265 -7.49 -24.49 8.23
N SER A 266 -7.19 -23.30 7.68
CA SER A 266 -8.20 -22.27 7.40
C SER A 266 -9.16 -22.69 6.28
N ALA A 267 -8.67 -23.38 5.24
CA ALA A 267 -9.52 -23.94 4.18
C ALA A 267 -10.49 -25.03 4.70
N GLY A 268 -10.10 -25.79 5.73
CA GLY A 268 -10.98 -26.77 6.38
C GLY A 268 -12.04 -26.14 7.28
N ALA A 269 -11.71 -25.04 7.96
CA ALA A 269 -12.63 -24.33 8.86
C ALA A 269 -13.78 -23.65 8.10
N ASP A 270 -13.53 -23.08 6.92
CA ASP A 270 -14.57 -22.50 6.06
C ASP A 270 -15.52 -23.56 5.51
N ASP A 271 -15.02 -24.75 5.17
CA ASP A 271 -15.85 -25.85 4.68
C ASP A 271 -16.72 -26.45 5.79
N ASP A 272 -16.20 -26.55 7.02
CA ASP A 272 -16.97 -26.96 8.21
C ASP A 272 -18.04 -25.93 8.59
N ALA A 273 -17.75 -24.63 8.55
CA ALA A 273 -18.74 -23.57 8.79
C ALA A 273 -19.85 -23.57 7.72
N LEU A 274 -19.50 -23.81 6.44
CA LEU A 274 -20.47 -23.95 5.35
C LEU A 274 -21.29 -25.24 5.48
N GLN A 275 -20.69 -26.32 5.96
CA GLN A 275 -21.38 -27.60 6.21
C GLN A 275 -22.30 -27.55 7.43
N ASP A 276 -21.90 -26.89 8.51
CA ASP A 276 -22.76 -26.67 9.68
C ASP A 276 -23.93 -25.73 9.36
N PHE A 277 -23.72 -24.69 8.54
CA PHE A 277 -24.81 -23.87 8.01
C PHE A 277 -25.79 -24.67 7.13
N LYS A 278 -25.29 -25.62 6.33
CA LYS A 278 -26.12 -26.55 5.53
C LYS A 278 -26.86 -27.58 6.40
N ARG A 279 -26.23 -28.10 7.47
CA ARG A 279 -26.86 -29.03 8.43
C ARG A 279 -27.98 -28.35 9.22
N LEU A 280 -27.78 -27.11 9.66
CA LEU A 280 -28.81 -26.33 10.36
C LEU A 280 -30.07 -26.08 9.51
N ARG A 281 -29.95 -25.99 8.18
CA ARG A 281 -31.10 -25.93 7.26
C ARG A 281 -31.80 -27.27 7.01
N GLN A 282 -31.14 -28.40 7.26
CA GLN A 282 -31.73 -29.73 7.08
C GLN A 282 -32.44 -30.26 8.33
N THR A 283 -32.24 -29.61 9.49
CA THR A 283 -32.85 -29.99 10.76
C THR A 283 -34.02 -29.10 11.20
N SER A 284 -34.50 -28.17 10.37
CA SER A 284 -35.77 -27.48 10.64
C SER A 284 -36.92 -28.44 10.31
N PRO A 285 -37.73 -28.86 11.30
CA PRO A 285 -38.95 -29.61 11.02
C PRO A 285 -39.94 -28.70 10.29
N GLU A 286 -40.62 -29.23 9.28
CA GLU A 286 -41.82 -28.64 8.68
C GLU A 286 -42.91 -28.36 9.73
#